data_AF-A0A7X0FNL0-F1
#
_entry.id   AF-A0A7X0FNL0-F1
#
_cell.length_a   1.000
_cell.length_b   1.000
_cell.length_c   1.000
_cell.angle_alpha   90.00
_cell.angle_beta   90.00
_cell.angle_gamma   90.00
#
_symmetry.space_group_name_H-M   'P 1'
#
loop_
_entity.id
_entity.type
_entity.pdbx_description
1 polymer ?
#
loop_
_entity_poly.entity_id
_entity_poly.type
_entity_poly.pdbx_seq_one_letter_code
_entity_poly.pdbx_strand_id
1 'polypeptide(L)'
;MADEPDVIGEMLQRRRLERVAVNPEHARRVLRAAEQHVGTARVIAATDDHAMAFTAAYDGARKALAAVLASHGLRVRAIGGAHRNTAVAASAFVADEALGEFDWMRQVRNSTEYPDDERPTATPQDVVEAIDAADAIVAACARYVGS
;
A
#
# COMPACT_ATOMS: atom_id res chain seq x y z
N MET A 1 14.13 16.78 -17.15
CA MET A 1 12.97 16.02 -16.64
C MET A 1 13.34 14.57 -16.84
N ALA A 2 13.53 13.79 -15.78
CA ALA A 2 13.69 12.35 -15.96
C ALA A 2 12.43 11.83 -16.68
N ASP A 3 12.60 10.95 -17.65
CA ASP A 3 11.49 10.39 -18.39
C ASP A 3 10.57 9.67 -17.41
N GLU A 4 9.29 10.03 -17.41
CA GLU A 4 8.29 9.42 -16.52
C GLU A 4 8.06 7.98 -17.00
N PRO A 5 8.06 6.95 -16.14
CA PRO A 5 7.96 5.56 -16.59
C PRO A 5 6.75 5.33 -17.50
N ASP A 6 6.91 4.58 -18.60
CA ASP A 6 5.85 4.36 -19.61
C ASP A 6 4.50 3.96 -19.01
N VAL A 7 4.54 3.09 -17.98
CA VAL A 7 3.35 2.62 -17.26
C VAL A 7 2.56 3.76 -16.60
N ILE A 8 3.22 4.82 -16.12
CA ILE A 8 2.57 5.99 -15.53
C ILE A 8 1.84 6.78 -16.62
N GLY A 9 2.49 7.01 -17.76
CA GLY A 9 1.88 7.65 -18.93
C GLY A 9 0.62 6.91 -19.39
N GLU A 10 0.70 5.59 -19.51
CA GLU A 10 -0.46 4.74 -19.83
C GLU A 10 -1.59 4.83 -18.80
N MET A 11 -1.26 4.83 -17.50
CA MET A 11 -2.26 4.92 -16.43
C MET A 11 -2.92 6.29 -16.37
N LEU A 12 -2.20 7.37 -16.70
CA LEU A 12 -2.76 8.71 -16.86
C LEU A 12 -3.73 8.77 -18.05
N GLN A 13 -3.33 8.23 -19.21
CA GLN A 13 -4.19 8.17 -20.40
C GLN A 13 -5.48 7.40 -20.14
N ARG A 14 -5.40 6.26 -19.43
CA ARG A 14 -6.57 5.45 -19.03
C ARG A 14 -7.34 6.01 -17.83
N ARG A 15 -7.00 7.21 -17.35
CA ARG A 15 -7.61 7.87 -16.18
C ARG A 15 -7.64 7.00 -14.92
N ARG A 16 -6.61 6.18 -14.72
CA ARG A 16 -6.36 5.43 -13.48
C ARG A 16 -5.57 6.27 -12.48
N LEU A 17 -4.70 7.14 -13.00
CA LEU A 17 -4.00 8.18 -12.25
C LEU A 17 -4.52 9.56 -12.66
N GLU A 18 -4.25 10.55 -11.82
CA GLU A 18 -4.35 11.96 -12.14
C GLU A 18 -3.13 12.71 -11.57
N ARG A 19 -2.78 13.82 -12.22
CA ARG A 19 -1.76 14.73 -11.70
C ARG A 19 -2.34 15.63 -10.62
N VAL A 20 -1.58 15.80 -9.55
CA VAL A 20 -1.83 16.72 -8.45
C VAL A 20 -0.57 17.55 -8.20
N ALA A 21 -0.68 18.61 -7.39
CA ALA A 21 0.51 19.34 -6.98
C ALA A 21 1.48 18.42 -6.20
N VAL A 22 2.75 18.44 -6.57
CA VAL A 22 3.81 17.74 -5.83
C VAL A 22 3.83 18.28 -4.40
N ASN A 23 3.71 17.39 -3.41
CA ASN A 23 3.65 17.79 -2.00
C ASN A 23 4.50 16.85 -1.12
N PRO A 24 5.82 17.14 -0.99
CA PRO A 24 6.73 16.29 -0.23
C PRO A 24 6.38 16.21 1.26
N GLU A 25 5.83 17.29 1.83
CA GLU A 25 5.39 17.29 3.23
C GLU A 25 4.19 16.36 3.44
N HIS A 26 3.24 16.36 2.51
CA HIS A 26 2.13 15.42 2.51
C HIS A 26 2.61 13.98 2.38
N ALA A 27 3.54 13.69 1.44
CA ALA A 27 4.12 12.36 1.29
C ALA A 27 4.74 11.86 2.61
N ARG A 28 5.52 12.70 3.30
CA ARG A 28 6.09 12.36 4.63
C ARG A 28 5.03 12.15 5.71
N ARG A 29 3.94 12.93 5.72
CA ARG A 29 2.82 12.71 6.64
C ARG A 29 2.13 11.36 6.38
N VAL A 30 1.94 11.00 5.11
CA VAL A 30 1.33 9.73 4.72
C VAL A 30 2.24 8.55 5.12
N LEU A 31 3.56 8.66 4.96
CA LEU A 31 4.51 7.65 5.45
C LEU A 31 4.47 7.48 6.97
N ARG A 32 4.43 8.57 7.74
CA ARG A 32 4.28 8.46 9.20
C ARG A 32 2.99 7.74 9.60
N ALA A 33 1.89 8.01 8.89
CA ALA A 33 0.64 7.29 9.11
C ALA A 33 0.77 5.80 8.73
N ALA A 34 1.53 5.48 7.68
CA ALA A 34 1.82 4.10 7.31
C ALA A 34 2.57 3.34 8.42
N GLU A 35 3.66 3.92 8.93
CA GLU A 35 4.45 3.39 10.05
C GLU A 35 3.58 3.19 11.30
N GLN A 36 2.73 4.18 11.62
CA GLN A 36 1.80 4.09 12.73
C GLN A 36 0.80 2.94 12.57
N HIS A 37 0.28 2.69 11.36
CA HIS A 37 -0.66 1.59 11.13
C HIS A 37 -0.02 0.22 11.23
N VAL A 38 1.24 0.06 10.81
CA VAL A 38 1.98 -1.20 11.07
C VAL A 38 2.25 -1.36 12.57
N GLY A 39 2.56 -0.27 13.29
CA GLY A 39 2.61 -0.27 14.76
C GLY A 39 1.28 -0.72 15.40
N THR A 40 0.15 -0.20 14.92
CA THR A 40 -1.19 -0.60 15.36
C THR A 40 -1.46 -2.07 15.07
N ALA A 41 -1.07 -2.58 13.90
CA ALA A 41 -1.22 -3.99 13.55
C ALA A 41 -0.54 -4.90 14.58
N ARG A 42 0.68 -4.56 15.01
CA ARG A 42 1.41 -5.33 16.06
C ARG A 42 0.70 -5.32 17.41
N VAL A 43 0.07 -4.20 17.78
CA VAL A 43 -0.69 -4.12 19.04
C VAL A 43 -1.94 -4.99 18.98
N ILE A 44 -2.69 -4.92 17.87
CA ILE A 44 -3.94 -5.69 17.70
C ILE A 44 -3.64 -7.18 17.51
N ALA A 45 -2.49 -7.55 16.92
CA ALA A 45 -2.07 -8.94 16.75
C ALA A 45 -1.89 -9.70 18.08
N ALA A 46 -1.79 -9.00 19.22
CA ALA A 46 -1.80 -9.62 20.55
C ALA A 46 -3.22 -9.90 21.09
N THR A 47 -4.25 -9.67 20.28
CA THR A 47 -5.67 -9.91 20.57
C THR A 47 -6.25 -10.93 19.60
N ASP A 48 -7.51 -11.33 19.80
CA ASP A 48 -8.20 -12.25 18.88
C ASP A 48 -8.78 -11.56 17.63
N ASP A 49 -8.63 -10.24 17.48
CA ASP A 49 -9.12 -9.48 16.32
C ASP A 49 -8.12 -9.49 15.15
N HIS A 50 -7.90 -10.68 14.61
CA HIS A 50 -6.98 -10.92 13.49
C HIS A 50 -7.38 -10.16 12.22
N ALA A 51 -8.68 -10.03 11.97
CA ALA A 51 -9.20 -9.29 10.83
C ALA A 51 -8.79 -7.81 10.87
N MET A 52 -8.89 -7.18 12.05
CA MET A 52 -8.47 -5.80 12.23
C MET A 52 -6.94 -5.65 12.24
N ALA A 53 -6.20 -6.59 12.84
CA ALA A 53 -4.74 -6.58 12.80
C ALA A 53 -4.22 -6.63 11.34
N PHE A 54 -4.76 -7.55 10.53
CA PHE A 54 -4.44 -7.66 9.11
C PHE A 54 -4.79 -6.38 8.34
N THR A 55 -5.99 -5.84 8.59
CA THR A 55 -6.45 -4.60 7.95
C THR A 55 -5.53 -3.42 8.24
N ALA A 56 -5.01 -3.31 9.47
CA ALA A 56 -4.06 -2.26 9.84
C ALA A 56 -2.71 -2.42 9.12
N ALA A 57 -2.17 -3.64 9.03
CA ALA A 57 -0.93 -3.92 8.30
C ALA A 57 -1.09 -3.57 6.81
N TYR A 58 -2.19 -4.03 6.20
CA TYR A 58 -2.55 -3.71 4.83
C TYR A 58 -2.67 -2.20 4.57
N ASP A 59 -3.33 -1.47 5.47
CA ASP A 59 -3.49 -0.02 5.31
C ASP A 59 -2.15 0.72 5.43
N GLY A 60 -1.27 0.25 6.31
CA GLY A 60 0.12 0.70 6.41
C GLY A 60 0.85 0.57 5.07
N ALA A 61 0.92 -0.64 4.52
CA ALA A 61 1.55 -0.89 3.22
C ALA A 61 0.94 -0.02 2.10
N ARG A 62 -0.40 0.06 2.04
CA ARG A 62 -1.12 0.86 1.03
C ARG A 62 -0.80 2.35 1.11
N LYS A 63 -0.69 2.90 2.32
CA LYS A 63 -0.33 4.30 2.53
C LYS A 63 1.11 4.58 2.11
N ALA A 64 2.04 3.68 2.41
CA ALA A 64 3.43 3.83 1.97
C ALA A 64 3.55 3.90 0.45
N LEU A 65 2.85 3.03 -0.28
CA LEU A 65 2.77 3.07 -1.75
C LEU A 65 2.15 4.40 -2.25
N ALA A 66 1.10 4.89 -1.58
CA ALA A 66 0.48 6.16 -1.92
C ALA A 66 1.41 7.37 -1.67
N ALA A 67 2.29 7.30 -0.67
CA ALA A 67 3.26 8.36 -0.40
C ALA A 67 4.30 8.52 -1.51
N VAL A 68 4.74 7.40 -2.11
CA VAL A 68 5.60 7.41 -3.32
C VAL A 68 4.92 8.16 -4.46
N LEU A 69 3.62 7.91 -4.71
CA LEU A 69 2.90 8.63 -5.75
C LEU A 69 2.78 10.13 -5.43
N ALA A 70 2.51 10.46 -4.17
CA ALA A 70 2.41 11.85 -3.73
C ALA A 70 3.73 12.63 -3.89
N SER A 71 4.90 11.99 -3.73
CA SER A 71 6.20 12.64 -3.98
C SER A 71 6.44 12.97 -5.45
N HIS A 72 5.71 12.29 -6.36
CA HIS A 72 5.71 12.55 -7.80
C HIS A 72 4.53 13.40 -8.28
N GLY A 73 3.68 13.89 -7.38
CA GLY A 73 2.48 14.65 -7.77
C GLY A 73 1.46 13.79 -8.51
N LEU A 74 1.37 12.51 -8.15
CA LEU A 74 0.42 11.55 -8.71
C LEU A 74 -0.60 11.13 -7.65
N ARG A 75 -1.84 10.93 -8.07
CA ARG A 75 -2.89 10.34 -7.24
C ARG A 75 -3.66 9.30 -8.02
N VAL A 76 -3.93 8.16 -7.40
CA VAL A 76 -4.84 7.16 -7.96
C VAL A 76 -6.28 7.64 -7.84
N ARG A 77 -7.05 7.49 -8.90
CA ARG A 77 -8.47 7.87 -8.90
C ARG A 77 -9.30 6.84 -8.15
N ALA A 78 -10.36 7.29 -7.47
CA ALA A 78 -11.29 6.44 -6.72
C ALA A 78 -12.22 5.64 -7.65
N ILE A 79 -11.66 4.64 -8.33
CA ILE A 79 -12.33 3.73 -9.25
C ILE A 79 -12.07 2.28 -8.86
N GLY A 80 -12.79 1.34 -9.49
CA GLY A 80 -12.52 -0.09 -9.33
C GLY A 80 -11.03 -0.42 -9.56
N GLY A 81 -10.44 -1.18 -8.64
CA GLY A 81 -9.03 -1.56 -8.70
C GLY A 81 -8.05 -0.47 -8.22
N ALA A 82 -8.51 0.61 -7.57
CA ALA A 82 -7.65 1.68 -7.08
C ALA A 82 -6.44 1.18 -6.28
N HIS A 83 -6.61 0.25 -5.34
CA HIS A 83 -5.48 -0.23 -4.52
C HIS A 83 -4.42 -0.98 -5.35
N ARG A 84 -4.87 -1.78 -6.33
CA ARG A 84 -3.97 -2.44 -7.29
C ARG A 84 -3.25 -1.39 -8.14
N ASN A 85 -3.95 -0.36 -8.60
CA ASN A 85 -3.34 0.74 -9.35
C ASN A 85 -2.28 1.49 -8.51
N THR A 86 -2.51 1.67 -7.20
CA THR A 86 -1.50 2.25 -6.31
C THR A 86 -0.21 1.44 -6.30
N ALA A 87 -0.31 0.11 -6.16
CA ALA A 87 0.85 -0.78 -6.14
C ALA A 87 1.59 -0.81 -7.49
N VAL A 88 0.86 -0.94 -8.59
CA VAL A 88 1.45 -0.93 -9.95
C VAL A 88 2.19 0.37 -10.21
N ALA A 89 1.59 1.51 -9.87
CA ALA A 89 2.23 2.81 -10.09
C ALA A 89 3.44 3.03 -9.18
N ALA A 90 3.37 2.63 -7.90
CA ALA A 90 4.50 2.77 -6.98
C ALA A 90 5.69 1.88 -7.37
N SER A 91 5.41 0.66 -7.86
CA SER A 91 6.44 -0.28 -8.34
C SER A 91 7.19 0.21 -9.58
N ALA A 92 6.62 1.17 -10.32
CA ALA A 92 7.32 1.83 -11.43
C ALA A 92 8.47 2.73 -10.96
N PHE A 93 8.47 3.11 -9.68
CA PHE A 93 9.44 4.01 -9.06
C PHE A 93 10.35 3.31 -8.06
N VAL A 94 9.80 2.38 -7.26
CA VAL A 94 10.52 1.65 -6.22
C VAL A 94 10.84 0.25 -6.73
N ALA A 95 12.11 0.02 -7.09
CA ALA A 95 12.62 -1.30 -7.45
C ALA A 95 12.98 -2.10 -6.19
N ASP A 96 11.97 -2.71 -5.56
CA ASP A 96 12.12 -3.55 -4.37
C ASP A 96 11.09 -4.69 -4.43
N GLU A 97 11.54 -5.93 -4.20
CA GLU A 97 10.70 -7.14 -4.35
C GLU A 97 9.57 -7.20 -3.32
N ALA A 98 9.74 -6.54 -2.17
CA ALA A 98 8.73 -6.51 -1.11
C ALA A 98 7.37 -5.95 -1.60
N LEU A 99 7.38 -5.08 -2.61
CA LEU A 99 6.14 -4.53 -3.18
C LEU A 99 5.25 -5.60 -3.82
N GLY A 100 5.81 -6.76 -4.21
CA GLY A 100 5.07 -7.90 -4.74
C GLY A 100 4.06 -8.48 -3.77
N GLU A 101 4.35 -8.46 -2.47
CA GLU A 101 3.48 -9.01 -1.42
C GLU A 101 2.14 -8.28 -1.32
N PHE A 102 2.07 -7.04 -1.77
CA PHE A 102 0.86 -6.22 -1.63
C PHE A 102 -0.35 -6.82 -2.36
N ASP A 103 -0.16 -7.59 -3.45
CA ASP A 103 -1.31 -8.19 -4.14
C ASP A 103 -1.95 -9.33 -3.34
N TRP A 104 -1.14 -10.17 -2.68
CA TRP A 104 -1.66 -11.16 -1.74
C TRP A 104 -2.38 -10.47 -0.58
N MET A 105 -1.77 -9.44 0.02
CA MET A 105 -2.40 -8.70 1.12
C MET A 105 -3.77 -8.11 0.70
N ARG A 106 -3.85 -7.58 -0.53
CA ARG A 106 -5.10 -7.03 -1.08
C ARG A 106 -6.17 -8.10 -1.22
N GLN A 107 -5.81 -9.31 -1.64
CA GLN A 107 -6.74 -10.42 -1.80
C GLN A 107 -7.27 -10.89 -0.44
N VAL A 108 -6.39 -11.12 0.54
CA VAL A 108 -6.78 -11.53 1.91
C VAL A 108 -7.60 -10.44 2.61
N ARG A 109 -7.23 -9.15 2.48
CA ARG A 109 -8.04 -8.04 3.01
C ARG A 109 -9.42 -7.96 2.37
N ASN A 110 -9.54 -8.28 1.08
CA ASN A 110 -10.83 -8.32 0.40
C ASN A 110 -11.70 -9.48 0.95
N SER A 111 -11.14 -10.67 1.08
CA SER A 111 -11.83 -11.83 1.68
C SER A 111 -12.23 -11.57 3.14
N THR A 112 -11.37 -10.88 3.90
CA THR A 112 -11.64 -10.53 5.31
C THR A 112 -12.80 -9.55 5.46
N GLU A 113 -12.95 -8.59 4.55
CA GLU A 113 -14.06 -7.62 4.58
C GLU A 113 -15.38 -8.21 4.05
N TYR A 114 -15.28 -9.10 3.07
CA TYR A 114 -16.43 -9.73 2.42
C TYR A 114 -16.28 -11.26 2.52
N PRO A 115 -16.39 -11.83 3.73
CA PRO A 115 -16.23 -13.26 3.93
C PRO A 115 -17.40 -14.02 3.31
N ASP A 116 -17.08 -15.18 2.73
CA ASP A 116 -18.03 -16.19 2.28
C ASP A 116 -17.48 -17.58 2.61
N ASP A 117 -18.28 -18.63 2.41
CA ASP A 117 -17.91 -20.00 2.79
C ASP A 117 -16.62 -20.50 2.11
N GLU A 118 -16.23 -19.92 0.98
CA GLU A 118 -15.01 -20.25 0.23
C GLU A 118 -13.84 -19.31 0.54
N ARG A 119 -14.08 -18.20 1.24
CA ARG A 119 -13.12 -17.12 1.50
C ARG A 119 -13.04 -16.80 2.99
N PRO A 120 -12.23 -17.56 3.74
CA PRO A 120 -12.05 -17.29 5.16
C PRO A 120 -11.41 -15.92 5.40
N THR A 121 -11.72 -15.34 6.55
CA THR A 121 -11.05 -14.14 7.06
C THR A 121 -9.59 -14.42 7.36
N ALA A 122 -8.78 -13.36 7.45
CA ALA A 122 -7.37 -13.46 7.83
C ALA A 122 -7.17 -14.32 9.09
N THR A 123 -6.24 -15.27 8.99
CA THR A 123 -5.82 -16.13 10.08
C THR A 123 -4.73 -15.46 10.94
N PRO A 124 -4.40 -16.01 12.12
CA PRO A 124 -3.28 -15.50 12.91
C PRO A 124 -1.94 -15.55 12.14
N GLN A 125 -1.74 -16.56 11.29
CA GLN A 125 -0.54 -16.67 10.46
C GLN A 125 -0.51 -15.57 9.38
N ASP A 126 -1.63 -15.31 8.72
CA ASP A 126 -1.74 -14.21 7.75
C ASP A 126 -1.39 -12.86 8.39
N VAL A 127 -1.74 -12.65 9.66
CA VAL A 127 -1.40 -11.41 10.39
C VAL A 127 0.11 -11.26 10.57
N VAL A 128 0.82 -12.32 10.97
CA VAL A 128 2.29 -12.29 11.12
C VAL A 128 2.95 -11.96 9.78
N GLU A 129 2.58 -12.69 8.73
CA GLU A 129 3.12 -12.49 7.38
C GLU A 129 2.79 -11.09 6.84
N ALA A 130 1.59 -10.57 7.09
CA ALA A 130 1.20 -9.24 6.67
C ALA A 130 1.95 -8.12 7.39
N ILE A 131 2.27 -8.29 8.67
CA ILE A 131 3.08 -7.31 9.41
C ILE A 131 4.49 -7.25 8.83
N ASP A 132 5.12 -8.40 8.59
CA ASP A 132 6.47 -8.49 8.02
C ASP A 132 6.51 -7.90 6.60
N ALA A 133 5.53 -8.25 5.75
CA ALA A 133 5.40 -7.67 4.42
C ALA A 133 5.15 -6.16 4.45
N ALA A 134 4.28 -5.68 5.34
CA ALA A 134 4.00 -4.26 5.48
C ALA A 134 5.23 -3.47 5.95
N ASP A 135 6.00 -3.99 6.89
CA ASP A 135 7.27 -3.38 7.32
C ASP A 135 8.26 -3.25 6.17
N ALA A 136 8.43 -4.32 5.38
CA ALA A 136 9.33 -4.33 4.24
C ALA A 136 8.91 -3.29 3.18
N ILE A 137 7.61 -3.22 2.86
CA ILE A 137 7.04 -2.24 1.93
C ILE A 137 7.22 -0.81 2.45
N VAL A 138 6.90 -0.56 3.72
CA VAL A 138 7.05 0.76 4.36
C VAL A 138 8.51 1.20 4.33
N ALA A 139 9.44 0.30 4.68
CA ALA A 139 10.87 0.60 4.67
C ALA A 139 11.38 0.92 3.26
N ALA A 140 10.97 0.16 2.24
CA ALA A 140 11.33 0.41 0.84
C ALA A 140 10.82 1.78 0.36
N CYS A 141 9.54 2.08 0.63
CA CYS A 141 8.95 3.37 0.28
C CYS A 141 9.58 4.54 1.04
N ALA A 142 9.92 4.36 2.32
CA ALA A 142 10.55 5.38 3.15
C ALA A 142 11.96 5.73 2.63
N ARG A 143 12.77 4.71 2.26
CA ARG A 143 14.08 4.93 1.60
C ARG A 143 13.92 5.76 0.33
N TYR A 144 12.92 5.44 -0.49
CA TYR A 144 12.67 6.12 -1.75
C TYR A 144 12.17 7.57 -1.58
N VAL A 145 11.24 7.83 -0.67
CA VAL A 145 10.70 9.19 -0.46
C VAL A 145 11.70 10.08 0.29
N GLY A 146 12.64 9.47 1.02
CA GLY A 146 13.72 10.16 1.72
C GLY A 146 14.91 10.55 0.82
N SER A 147 15.06 9.96 -0.37
CA SER A 147 16.08 10.31 -1.37
C SER A 147 15.70 11.55 -2.16
#